data_AF-A0ABD4ZBZ5-F1
#
_entry.id   AF-A0ABD4ZBZ5-F1
#
_cell.length_a   1.000
_cell.length_b   1.000
_cell.length_c   1.000
_cell.angle_alpha   90.00
_cell.angle_beta   90.00
_cell.angle_gamma   90.00
#
_symmetry.space_group_name_H-M   'P 1'
#
loop_
_entity.id
_entity.type
_entity.pdbx_description
1 polymer ?
#
loop_
_entity_poly.entity_id
_entity_poly.type
_entity_poly.pdbx_seq_one_letter_code
_entity_poly.pdbx_strand_id
1 'polypeptide(L)'
;YYLPDEDFGAEQSVFVDFFATYKATLPGLNKMAKLAKAVVIPMFPRYNAKNGKYEMEIRPPMQLSDDPEQSARAMNEEIEYFVTPTPEQYVWILQLLRTRKDGEDIYPD
;
A
#
# COMPACT_ATOMS: atom_id res chain seq x y z
N TYR A 1 7.05 -8.86 8.85
CA TYR A 1 6.50 -8.76 7.49
C TYR A 1 5.11 -8.17 7.60
N TYR A 2 4.78 -7.16 6.80
CA TYR A 2 3.53 -6.38 6.88
C TYR A 2 3.01 -6.18 5.46
N LEU A 3 1.72 -6.47 5.23
CA LEU A 3 1.02 -6.27 3.96
C LEU A 3 0.07 -5.07 4.15
N PRO A 4 0.37 -3.90 3.55
CA PRO A 4 -0.28 -2.66 3.93
C PRO A 4 -1.49 -2.29 3.05
N ASP A 5 -1.79 -3.10 2.03
CA ASP A 5 -2.61 -2.72 0.88
C ASP A 5 -4.08 -3.13 0.97
N GLU A 6 -4.48 -3.95 1.92
CA GLU A 6 -5.89 -4.29 2.13
C GLU A 6 -6.74 -3.09 2.58
N ASP A 7 -8.05 -3.20 2.38
CA ASP A 7 -9.06 -2.24 2.85
C ASP A 7 -9.64 -2.73 4.19
N PHE A 8 -9.53 -1.91 5.24
CA PHE A 8 -9.98 -2.23 6.60
C PHE A 8 -11.19 -1.39 7.07
N GLY A 9 -11.89 -0.73 6.14
CA GLY A 9 -13.02 0.11 6.49
C GLY A 9 -12.63 1.51 6.95
N ALA A 10 -13.64 2.39 7.04
CA ALA A 10 -13.44 3.82 7.31
C ALA A 10 -13.00 4.11 8.76
N GLU A 11 -13.42 3.29 9.73
CA GLU A 11 -13.12 3.53 11.16
C GLU A 11 -11.62 3.42 11.48
N GLN A 12 -10.89 2.60 10.73
CA GLN A 12 -9.47 2.32 10.99
C GLN A 12 -8.54 3.08 10.04
N SER A 13 -9.10 3.83 9.08
CA SER A 13 -8.37 4.31 7.93
C SER A 13 -8.38 5.82 7.81
N VAL A 14 -7.32 6.35 7.19
CA VAL A 14 -7.32 7.68 6.59
C VAL A 14 -7.55 7.54 5.09
N PHE A 15 -8.10 8.58 4.46
CA PHE A 15 -8.33 8.58 3.01
C PHE A 15 -7.28 9.43 2.31
N VAL A 16 -6.26 8.77 1.77
CA VAL A 16 -5.13 9.40 1.10
C VAL A 16 -5.07 9.00 -0.37
N ASP A 17 -4.36 9.78 -1.17
CA ASP A 17 -4.23 9.54 -2.61
C ASP A 17 -3.68 8.14 -2.90
N PHE A 18 -4.22 7.55 -3.97
CA PHE A 18 -3.86 6.26 -4.52
C PHE A 18 -4.13 6.25 -6.02
N PHE A 19 -3.06 6.31 -6.82
CA PHE A 19 -3.12 6.52 -8.26
C PHE A 19 -3.98 7.74 -8.64
N ALA A 20 -4.99 7.59 -9.50
CA ALA A 20 -5.87 8.67 -9.95
C ALA A 20 -7.09 8.89 -9.03
N THR A 21 -7.08 8.32 -7.82
CA THR A 21 -8.15 8.41 -6.83
C THR A 21 -7.57 8.45 -5.42
N TYR A 22 -8.37 8.14 -4.42
CA TYR A 22 -7.96 7.92 -3.03
C TYR A 22 -8.40 6.52 -2.58
N LYS A 23 -7.80 6.02 -1.49
CA LYS A 23 -8.25 4.79 -0.83
C LYS A 23 -8.23 4.90 0.70
N ALA A 24 -9.02 4.07 1.37
CA ALA A 24 -8.92 3.84 2.80
C ALA A 24 -7.58 3.14 3.11
N THR A 25 -6.73 3.79 3.90
CA THR A 25 -5.36 3.36 4.18
C THR A 25 -5.11 3.36 5.67
N LEU A 26 -4.51 2.29 6.20
CA LEU A 26 -4.14 2.21 7.62
C LEU A 26 -3.03 3.22 7.97
N PRO A 27 -3.25 4.15 8.90
CA PRO A 27 -2.26 5.17 9.29
C PRO A 27 -1.23 4.66 10.31
N GLY A 28 -1.15 3.36 10.57
CA GLY A 28 -0.41 2.79 11.71
C GLY A 28 1.09 2.52 11.47
N LEU A 29 1.60 2.67 10.25
CA LEU A 29 2.94 2.22 9.88
C LEU A 29 4.06 2.94 10.65
N ASN A 30 3.96 4.26 10.79
CA ASN A 30 4.92 5.07 11.56
C ASN A 30 4.94 4.70 13.05
N LYS A 31 3.76 4.49 13.64
CA LYS A 31 3.62 4.09 15.04
C LYS A 31 4.25 2.72 15.29
N MET A 32 4.01 1.74 14.41
CA MET A 32 4.62 0.41 14.51
C MET A 32 6.15 0.50 14.42
N ALA A 33 6.68 1.24 13.44
CA ALA A 33 8.12 1.43 13.27
C ALA A 33 8.77 2.06 14.51
N LYS A 34 8.15 3.11 15.07
CA LYS A 34 8.63 3.81 16.27
C LYS A 34 8.63 2.93 17.51
N LEU A 35 7.54 2.17 17.74
CA LEU A 35 7.45 1.22 18.86
C LEU A 35 8.49 0.11 18.75
N ALA A 36 8.71 -0.41 17.54
CA ALA A 36 9.70 -1.45 17.28
C ALA A 36 11.16 -0.94 17.25
N LYS A 37 11.37 0.39 17.28
CA LYS A 37 12.69 1.03 17.02
C LYS A 37 13.30 0.54 15.70
N ALA A 38 12.46 0.40 14.68
CA ALA A 38 12.81 -0.18 13.40
C ALA A 38 12.60 0.82 12.25
N VAL A 39 13.25 0.54 11.13
CA VAL A 39 12.97 1.19 9.84
C VAL A 39 12.02 0.32 9.01
N VAL A 40 11.29 0.92 8.08
CA VAL A 40 10.44 0.19 7.13
C VAL A 40 11.15 0.09 5.79
N ILE A 41 11.33 -1.13 5.31
CA ILE A 41 11.97 -1.44 4.02
C ILE A 41 10.89 -1.93 3.05
N PRO A 42 10.56 -1.17 2.00
CA PRO A 42 9.62 -1.61 0.97
C PRO A 42 10.25 -2.71 0.11
N MET A 43 9.48 -3.75 -0.19
CA MET A 43 9.90 -4.83 -1.07
C MET A 43 8.73 -5.37 -1.88
N PHE A 44 8.99 -5.79 -3.11
CA PHE A 44 7.98 -6.34 -4.00
C PHE A 44 8.56 -7.49 -4.84
N PRO A 45 8.02 -8.72 -4.73
CA PRO A 45 8.41 -9.82 -5.59
C PRO A 45 7.73 -9.70 -6.96
N ARG A 46 8.49 -9.88 -8.05
CA ARG A 46 7.97 -9.98 -9.42
C ARG A 46 8.36 -11.31 -10.04
N TYR A 47 7.45 -11.90 -10.80
CA TYR A 47 7.75 -13.06 -11.63
C TYR A 47 8.34 -12.60 -12.97
N ASN A 48 9.54 -13.06 -13.28
CA ASN A 48 10.19 -12.84 -14.57
C ASN A 48 9.89 -14.03 -15.50
N ALA A 49 8.95 -13.82 -16.43
CA ALA A 49 8.53 -14.85 -17.37
C ALA A 49 9.62 -15.30 -18.37
N LYS A 50 10.67 -14.48 -18.59
CA LYS A 50 11.76 -14.82 -19.52
C LYS A 50 12.68 -15.89 -18.95
N ASN A 51 12.94 -15.84 -17.64
CA ASN A 51 13.87 -16.75 -16.98
C ASN A 51 13.19 -17.72 -15.99
N GLY A 52 11.88 -17.58 -15.77
CA GLY A 52 11.08 -18.45 -14.92
C GLY A 52 11.37 -18.30 -13.43
N LYS A 53 11.81 -17.12 -12.97
CA LYS A 53 12.20 -16.88 -11.58
C LYS A 53 11.44 -15.71 -10.96
N TYR A 54 11.36 -15.73 -9.63
CA TYR A 54 10.96 -14.56 -8.86
C TYR A 54 12.16 -13.66 -8.60
N GLU A 55 12.00 -12.37 -8.84
CA GLU A 55 12.97 -11.31 -8.60
C GLU A 55 12.38 -10.38 -7.54
N MET A 56 13.14 -10.13 -6.47
CA MET A 56 12.71 -9.24 -5.40
C MET A 56 13.30 -7.85 -5.62
N GLU A 57 12.47 -6.84 -5.78
CA GLU A 57 12.91 -5.45 -5.69
C GLU A 57 12.84 -5.01 -4.22
N ILE A 58 13.92 -4.41 -3.72
CA ILE A 58 14.02 -3.86 -2.37
C ILE A 58 14.44 -2.40 -2.51
N ARG A 59 13.67 -1.50 -1.91
CA ARG A 59 13.92 -0.05 -1.96
C ARG A 59 14.60 0.44 -0.68
N PRO A 60 15.20 1.64 -0.71
CA PRO A 60 15.71 2.28 0.49
C PRO A 60 14.64 2.40 1.59
N PRO A 61 15.04 2.59 2.86
CA PRO A 61 14.10 2.80 3.95
C PRO A 61 13.12 3.95 3.65
N MET A 62 11.84 3.73 3.95
CA MET A 62 10.82 4.78 3.83
C MET A 62 11.14 5.93 4.79
N GLN A 63 10.89 7.16 4.33
CA GLN A 63 10.83 8.32 5.19
C GLN A 63 9.41 8.46 5.73
N LEU A 64 9.19 8.07 6.98
CA LEU A 64 7.89 8.16 7.64
C LEU A 64 7.81 9.46 8.44
N SER A 65 6.63 10.08 8.40
CA SER A 65 6.33 11.30 9.15
C SER A 65 5.74 10.95 10.53
N ASP A 66 5.86 11.86 11.50
CA ASP A 66 5.05 11.75 12.72
C ASP A 66 3.55 12.02 12.44
N ASP A 67 3.23 12.64 11.30
CA ASP A 67 1.87 12.72 10.76
C ASP A 67 1.44 11.34 10.17
N PRO A 68 0.40 10.70 10.74
CA PRO A 68 -0.06 9.41 10.26
C PRO A 68 -0.63 9.46 8.83
N GLU A 69 -1.21 10.58 8.39
CA GLU A 69 -1.78 10.73 7.04
C GLU A 69 -0.66 10.80 5.99
N GLN A 70 0.38 11.59 6.25
CA GLN A 70 1.57 11.64 5.38
C GLN A 70 2.27 10.27 5.29
N SER A 71 2.33 9.53 6.40
CA SER A 71 2.91 8.18 6.40
C SER A 71 2.07 7.17 5.63
N ALA A 72 0.73 7.28 5.70
CA ALA A 72 -0.18 6.49 4.89
C ALA A 72 -0.01 6.82 3.39
N ARG A 73 0.12 8.10 3.05
CA ARG A 73 0.37 8.53 1.66
C ARG A 73 1.69 7.99 1.13
N ALA A 74 2.76 8.07 1.91
CA ALA A 74 4.08 7.53 1.54
C ALA A 74 4.03 6.02 1.28
N MET A 75 3.18 5.28 2.02
CA MET A 75 2.97 3.85 1.79
C MET A 75 2.28 3.60 0.45
N ASN A 76 1.23 4.37 0.12
CA ASN A 76 0.56 4.26 -1.18
C ASN A 76 1.49 4.63 -2.35
N GLU A 77 2.40 5.58 -2.15
CA GLU A 77 3.45 5.96 -3.11
C GLU A 77 4.40 4.80 -3.45
N GLU A 78 4.76 4.00 -2.44
CA GLU A 78 5.58 2.81 -2.64
C GLU A 78 4.81 1.72 -3.41
N ILE A 79 3.51 1.53 -3.14
CA ILE A 79 2.66 0.63 -3.95
C ILE A 79 2.58 1.12 -5.39
N GLU A 80 2.26 2.40 -5.60
CA GLU A 80 2.18 3.03 -6.92
C GLU A 80 3.46 2.79 -7.72
N TYR A 81 4.62 3.04 -7.09
CA TYR A 81 5.91 2.78 -7.70
C TYR A 81 6.10 1.31 -8.07
N PHE A 82 5.81 0.37 -7.18
CA PHE A 82 6.09 -1.05 -7.45
C PHE A 82 5.16 -1.66 -8.50
N VAL A 83 3.89 -1.26 -8.50
CA VAL A 83 2.84 -1.79 -9.37
C VAL A 83 2.94 -1.23 -10.78
N THR A 84 3.31 0.06 -10.94
CA THR A 84 3.30 0.75 -12.24
C THR A 84 4.09 0.03 -13.37
N PRO A 85 5.27 -0.56 -13.14
CA PRO A 85 6.02 -1.24 -14.20
C PRO A 85 5.38 -2.55 -14.71
N THR A 86 4.62 -3.25 -13.87
CA THR A 86 4.03 -4.57 -14.16
C THR A 86 2.66 -4.69 -13.48
N PRO A 87 1.67 -3.86 -13.88
CA PRO A 87 0.38 -3.81 -13.22
C PRO A 87 -0.32 -5.17 -13.24
N GLU A 88 -0.12 -5.98 -14.28
CA GLU A 88 -0.69 -7.32 -14.40
C GLU A 88 -0.24 -8.32 -13.31
N GLN A 89 0.82 -8.01 -12.57
CA GLN A 89 1.33 -8.86 -11.48
C GLN A 89 0.83 -8.46 -10.09
N TYR A 90 -0.02 -7.44 -9.99
CA TYR A 90 -0.60 -7.03 -8.72
C TYR A 90 -1.90 -7.79 -8.41
N VAL A 91 -2.26 -7.86 -7.13
CA VAL A 91 -3.39 -8.66 -6.63
C VAL A 91 -4.69 -7.88 -6.78
N TRP A 92 -5.11 -7.61 -8.02
CA TRP A 92 -6.31 -6.79 -8.33
C TRP A 92 -7.65 -7.40 -7.90
N ILE A 93 -7.65 -8.64 -7.40
CA ILE A 93 -8.82 -9.22 -6.74
C ILE A 93 -9.11 -8.54 -5.38
N LEU A 94 -8.11 -7.88 -4.79
CA LEU A 94 -8.32 -7.05 -3.60
C LEU A 94 -9.24 -5.88 -3.95
N GLN A 95 -10.25 -5.67 -3.11
CA GLN A 95 -11.20 -4.58 -3.27
C GLN A 95 -10.67 -3.29 -2.63
N LEU A 96 -9.54 -2.81 -3.15
CA LEU A 96 -8.73 -1.72 -2.60
C LEU A 96 -9.47 -0.38 -2.47
N LEU A 97 -10.59 -0.22 -3.17
CA LEU A 97 -11.39 1.00 -3.24
C LEU A 97 -12.79 0.82 -2.62
N ARG A 98 -13.04 -0.27 -1.88
CA ARG A 98 -14.39 -0.61 -1.39
C ARG A 98 -14.90 0.47 -0.45
N THR A 99 -14.04 0.89 0.48
CA THR A 99 -14.37 1.94 1.43
C THR A 99 -14.15 3.31 0.82
N ARG A 100 -15.24 4.06 0.65
CA ARG A 100 -15.25 5.42 0.09
C ARG A 100 -15.72 6.46 1.11
N LYS A 101 -15.38 7.73 0.91
CA LYS A 101 -15.76 8.84 1.83
C LYS A 101 -17.27 9.08 1.88
N ASP A 102 -17.95 8.81 0.78
CA ASP A 102 -19.41 8.95 0.61
C ASP A 102 -20.18 7.66 0.94
N GLY A 103 -19.46 6.58 1.26
CA GLY A 103 -20.06 5.28 1.56
C GLY A 103 -20.54 4.50 0.32
N GLU A 104 -20.23 4.96 -0.89
CA GLU A 104 -20.49 4.19 -2.11
C GLU A 104 -19.58 2.96 -2.15
N ASP A 105 -20.16 1.77 -2.35
CA ASP A 105 -19.39 0.58 -2.72
C ASP A 105 -19.43 0.40 -4.24
N ILE A 106 -18.26 0.47 -4.87
CA ILE A 106 -18.13 0.37 -6.33
C ILE A 106 -17.89 -1.06 -6.82
N TYR A 107 -17.80 -2.03 -5.91
CA TYR A 107 -17.64 -3.43 -6.26
C TYR A 107 -19.02 -4.11 -6.35
N PRO A 108 -19.22 -4.99 -7.34
CA PRO A 108 -20.45 -5.75 -7.46
C PRO A 108 -20.55 -6.82 -6.35
N ASP A 109 -21.79 -7.16 -6.00
CA ASP A 109 -22.14 -8.32 -5.16
C ASP A 109 -21.79 -9.66 -5.81
#